data_AF-A0A7Y3BSL3-F1
#
_entry.id   AF-A0A7Y3BSL3-F1
#
_cell.length_a   1.000
_cell.length_b   1.000
_cell.length_c   1.000
_cell.angle_alpha   90.00
_cell.angle_beta   90.00
_cell.angle_gamma   90.00
#
_symmetry.space_group_name_H-M   'P 1'
#
loop_
_entity.id
_entity.type
_entity.pdbx_description
1 polymer ?
#
loop_
_entity_poly.entity_id
_entity_poly.type
_entity_poly.pdbx_seq_one_letter_code
_entity_poly.pdbx_strand_id
1 'polypeptide(L)'
;MVGQSALLMVEAFNPDLHAHELPRETLIDLWRRTVHAHELLFETWFAAVSQKYGEDVAEAVALRGWPLRKIGATPKELFFDDLRFITAATELKPEMLTIAKRDQAETPPELSGDRSWFKLFVSPSQLLSGKAKPRRGKPVWVGSPGRLRGMARGRAIEIGFAVLLKAWQSSQGARASEIDVEAFERKVETVYDEKTLALLWNYAALAYMLGTDRWYTGIRERYGDDAAQDLEKDVWIDRGAAEHDLSIGQQAMGVTGDDVESLLRSFQFSPGEVGILDVEFELVDATHGVMTHHACPALDRFEHFDDVRQKHCCDICIAGMPISGEMLNPRIECKPLKLPPRTDASDIACRWEYRLREQS
;
A
#
# COMPACT_ATOMS: atom_id res chain seq x y z
N MET A 1 -20.15 23.53 -5.60
CA MET A 1 -18.80 24.04 -5.32
C MET A 1 -17.88 23.49 -6.38
N VAL A 2 -17.45 24.31 -7.34
CA VAL A 2 -16.36 23.94 -8.26
C VAL A 2 -15.08 24.15 -7.44
N GLY A 3 -14.71 23.12 -6.68
CA GLY A 3 -13.69 23.17 -5.63
C GLY A 3 -12.25 23.05 -6.17
N GLN A 4 -11.27 23.32 -5.31
CA GLN A 4 -9.84 23.41 -5.62
C GLN A 4 -9.24 22.23 -6.41
N SER A 5 -9.85 21.04 -6.48
CA SER A 5 -9.42 19.98 -7.43
C SER A 5 -9.44 20.44 -8.88
N ALA A 6 -10.33 21.36 -9.27
CA ALA A 6 -10.34 21.92 -10.62
C ALA A 6 -9.07 22.75 -10.93
N LEU A 7 -8.35 23.27 -9.92
CA LEU A 7 -7.10 24.01 -10.10
C LEU A 7 -5.91 23.07 -10.39
N LEU A 8 -5.88 21.86 -9.82
CA LEU A 8 -4.81 20.88 -10.04
C LEU A 8 -4.72 20.40 -11.49
N MET A 9 -5.84 20.44 -12.22
CA MET A 9 -5.91 20.11 -13.66
C MET A 9 -5.39 21.20 -14.59
N VAL A 10 -5.31 22.45 -14.11
CA VAL A 10 -4.84 23.58 -14.92
C VAL A 10 -3.31 23.72 -14.87
N GLU A 11 -2.69 23.14 -13.84
CA GLU A 11 -1.23 23.15 -13.67
C GLU A 11 -0.57 22.08 -14.54
N ALA A 12 0.64 22.37 -15.03
CA ALA A 12 1.45 21.40 -15.76
C ALA A 12 1.77 20.17 -14.90
N PHE A 13 1.97 19.02 -15.54
CA PHE A 13 2.28 17.79 -14.82
C PHE A 13 3.58 17.96 -14.02
N ASN A 14 3.51 17.72 -12.72
CA ASN A 14 4.66 17.74 -11.83
C ASN A 14 4.96 16.31 -11.37
N PRO A 15 5.97 15.63 -11.94
CA PRO A 15 6.32 14.26 -11.54
C PRO A 15 6.80 14.16 -10.09
N ASP A 16 7.31 15.26 -9.53
CA ASP A 16 7.87 15.33 -8.18
C ASP A 16 6.83 15.79 -7.12
N LEU A 17 5.54 15.82 -7.46
CA LEU A 17 4.49 16.26 -6.55
C LEU A 17 4.32 15.27 -5.39
N HIS A 18 4.50 15.75 -4.16
CA HIS A 18 4.33 14.93 -2.97
C HIS A 18 3.00 15.22 -2.25
N ALA A 19 2.47 14.23 -1.53
CA ALA A 19 1.17 14.35 -0.86
C ALA A 19 1.07 15.55 0.09
N HIS A 20 2.13 15.85 0.86
CA HIS A 20 2.11 16.98 1.81
C HIS A 20 2.09 18.37 1.15
N GLU A 21 2.22 18.43 -0.17
CA GLU A 21 2.13 19.65 -0.97
C GLU A 21 0.73 19.85 -1.57
N LEU A 22 -0.15 18.83 -1.46
CA LEU A 22 -1.53 18.92 -1.91
C LEU A 22 -2.36 19.86 -1.02
N PRO A 23 -3.41 20.47 -1.57
CA PRO A 23 -4.40 21.17 -0.77
C PRO A 23 -4.96 20.27 0.34
N ARG A 24 -5.17 20.83 1.52
CA ARG A 24 -5.71 20.12 2.69
C ARG A 24 -7.00 19.34 2.39
N GLU A 25 -7.91 19.94 1.63
CA GLU A 25 -9.17 19.29 1.24
C GLU A 25 -8.94 18.06 0.36
N THR A 26 -7.96 18.11 -0.55
CA THR A 26 -7.55 16.96 -1.37
C THR A 26 -6.96 15.84 -0.51
N LEU A 27 -6.15 16.19 0.50
CA LEU A 27 -5.62 15.21 1.45
C LEU A 27 -6.70 14.54 2.30
N ILE A 28 -7.72 15.29 2.73
CA ILE A 28 -8.88 14.73 3.44
C ILE A 28 -9.69 13.82 2.52
N ASP A 29 -9.88 14.20 1.26
CA ASP A 29 -10.58 13.39 0.27
C ASP A 29 -9.82 12.09 -0.01
N LEU A 30 -8.50 12.16 -0.22
CA LEU A 30 -7.62 10.98 -0.35
C LEU A 30 -7.74 10.06 0.86
N TRP A 31 -7.65 10.59 2.08
CA TRP A 31 -7.86 9.83 3.30
C TRP A 31 -9.20 9.07 3.29
N ARG A 32 -10.31 9.78 3.05
CA ARG A 32 -11.65 9.17 3.05
C ARG A 32 -11.79 8.08 1.99
N ARG A 33 -11.26 8.32 0.80
CA ARG A 33 -11.27 7.36 -0.31
C ARG A 33 -10.45 6.12 0.00
N THR A 34 -9.25 6.27 0.58
CA THR A 34 -8.42 5.13 0.95
C THR A 34 -9.01 4.32 2.10
N VAL A 35 -9.65 4.97 3.08
CA VAL A 35 -10.43 4.27 4.13
C VAL A 35 -11.54 3.44 3.50
N HIS A 36 -12.32 4.05 2.62
CA HIS A 36 -13.41 3.36 1.92
C HIS A 36 -12.91 2.21 1.02
N ALA A 37 -11.76 2.41 0.35
CA ALA A 37 -11.14 1.38 -0.48
C ALA A 37 -10.73 0.16 0.34
N HIS A 38 -10.25 0.33 1.57
CA HIS A 38 -10.00 -0.78 2.49
C HIS A 38 -11.28 -1.57 2.81
N GLU A 39 -12.39 -0.87 3.09
CA GLU A 39 -13.69 -1.51 3.33
C GLU A 39 -14.15 -2.31 2.11
N LEU A 40 -14.12 -1.70 0.92
CA LEU A 40 -14.50 -2.34 -0.33
C LEU A 40 -13.60 -3.54 -0.69
N LEU A 41 -12.30 -3.42 -0.46
CA LEU A 41 -11.36 -4.53 -0.68
C LEU A 41 -11.66 -5.68 0.28
N PHE A 42 -11.96 -5.39 1.55
CA PHE A 42 -12.39 -6.40 2.50
C PHE A 42 -13.66 -7.11 2.04
N GLU A 43 -14.68 -6.37 1.62
CA GLU A 43 -15.95 -6.93 1.13
C GLU A 43 -15.75 -7.76 -0.15
N THR A 44 -14.93 -7.28 -1.08
CA THR A 44 -14.62 -7.98 -2.33
C THR A 44 -13.93 -9.32 -2.05
N TRP A 45 -12.93 -9.33 -1.17
CA TRP A 45 -12.29 -10.57 -0.72
C TRP A 45 -13.25 -11.51 0.01
N PHE A 46 -14.05 -10.97 0.94
CA PHE A 46 -15.02 -11.75 1.69
C PHE A 46 -16.02 -12.42 0.74
N ALA A 47 -16.54 -11.69 -0.26
CA ALA A 47 -17.43 -12.22 -1.27
C ALA A 47 -16.76 -13.29 -2.15
N ALA A 48 -15.53 -13.05 -2.61
CA ALA A 48 -14.79 -14.01 -3.43
C ALA A 48 -14.54 -15.34 -2.67
N VAL A 49 -14.09 -15.25 -1.42
CA VAL A 49 -13.86 -16.43 -0.57
C VAL A 49 -15.18 -17.14 -0.25
N SER A 50 -16.24 -16.39 0.08
CA SER A 50 -17.55 -16.95 0.40
C SER A 50 -18.15 -17.71 -0.78
N GLN A 51 -18.07 -17.15 -1.98
CA GLN A 51 -18.56 -17.78 -3.21
C GLN A 51 -17.78 -19.05 -3.56
N LYS A 52 -16.46 -19.07 -3.35
CA LYS A 52 -15.60 -20.20 -3.74
C LYS A 52 -15.52 -21.30 -2.68
N TYR A 53 -15.51 -20.95 -1.41
CA TYR A 53 -15.22 -21.87 -0.30
C TYR A 53 -16.26 -21.89 0.82
N GLY A 54 -17.27 -21.02 0.79
CA GLY A 54 -18.29 -20.89 1.83
C GLY A 54 -18.05 -19.70 2.76
N GLU A 55 -19.14 -19.14 3.27
CA GLU A 55 -19.13 -17.97 4.16
C GLU A 55 -18.41 -18.26 5.48
N ASP A 56 -18.56 -19.47 6.04
CA ASP A 56 -17.86 -19.93 7.24
C ASP A 56 -16.33 -19.91 7.08
N VAL A 57 -15.84 -20.21 5.86
CA VAL A 57 -14.42 -20.11 5.52
C VAL A 57 -13.99 -18.65 5.46
N ALA A 58 -14.77 -17.78 4.82
CA ALA A 58 -14.48 -16.35 4.74
C ALA A 58 -14.42 -15.70 6.13
N GLU A 59 -15.40 -16.01 6.99
CA GLU A 59 -15.42 -15.58 8.39
C GLU A 59 -14.18 -16.07 9.14
N ALA A 60 -13.82 -17.34 8.99
CA ALA A 60 -12.71 -17.93 9.73
C ALA A 60 -11.33 -17.44 9.24
N VAL A 61 -11.19 -17.10 7.95
CA VAL A 61 -10.00 -16.43 7.41
C VAL A 61 -9.90 -15.01 7.94
N ALA A 62 -10.98 -14.23 7.85
CA ALA A 62 -11.01 -12.86 8.36
C ALA A 62 -10.79 -12.79 9.89
N LEU A 63 -11.37 -13.72 10.65
CA LEU A 63 -11.17 -13.82 12.10
C LEU A 63 -9.70 -14.09 12.46
N ARG A 64 -9.00 -14.91 11.68
CA ARG A 64 -7.59 -15.22 11.90
C ARG A 64 -6.65 -14.09 11.46
N GLY A 65 -7.02 -13.41 10.36
CA GLY A 65 -6.22 -12.36 9.75
C GLY A 65 -6.17 -11.06 10.55
N TRP A 66 -7.26 -10.70 11.25
CA TRP A 66 -7.37 -9.43 11.98
C TRP A 66 -7.22 -9.57 13.50
N PRO A 67 -6.18 -8.97 14.10
CA PRO A 67 -5.96 -8.98 15.54
C PRO A 67 -7.12 -8.52 16.42
N LEU A 68 -7.87 -7.49 16.00
CA LEU A 68 -8.96 -6.91 16.79
C LEU A 68 -10.31 -7.63 16.70
N ARG A 69 -10.43 -8.78 16.04
CA ARG A 69 -11.76 -9.32 15.78
C ARG A 69 -12.40 -10.01 17.01
N LYS A 70 -13.23 -9.23 17.71
CA LYS A 70 -14.51 -9.70 18.26
C LYS A 70 -15.40 -10.15 17.10
N ILE A 71 -16.20 -11.19 17.28
CA ILE A 71 -17.23 -11.58 16.30
C ILE A 71 -18.10 -10.35 15.99
N GLY A 72 -18.31 -10.04 14.71
CA GLY A 72 -19.13 -8.90 14.25
C GLY A 72 -18.43 -7.54 14.13
N ALA A 73 -17.09 -7.48 14.16
CA ALA A 73 -16.37 -6.23 13.87
C ALA A 73 -16.65 -5.72 12.44
N THR A 74 -16.95 -4.42 12.32
CA THR A 74 -17.21 -3.71 11.06
C THR A 74 -15.93 -3.54 10.24
N PRO A 75 -16.01 -3.44 8.89
CA PRO A 75 -14.84 -3.15 8.05
C PRO A 75 -14.05 -1.91 8.50
N LYS A 76 -14.75 -0.86 8.95
CA LYS A 76 -14.13 0.34 9.50
C LYS A 76 -13.31 0.09 10.77
N GLU A 77 -13.83 -0.71 11.71
CA GLU A 77 -13.07 -1.11 12.91
C GLU A 77 -11.82 -1.91 12.52
N LEU A 78 -11.91 -2.76 11.48
CA LEU A 78 -10.77 -3.51 10.96
C LEU A 78 -9.71 -2.59 10.33
N PHE A 79 -10.13 -1.57 9.59
CA PHE A 79 -9.24 -0.55 9.05
C PHE A 79 -8.44 0.13 10.18
N PHE A 80 -9.11 0.56 11.26
CA PHE A 80 -8.42 1.21 12.37
C PHE A 80 -7.50 0.27 13.16
N ASP A 81 -7.76 -1.04 13.18
CA ASP A 81 -6.78 -2.02 13.67
C ASP A 81 -5.51 -1.97 12.83
N ASP A 82 -5.68 -2.07 11.51
CA ASP A 82 -4.59 -2.11 10.55
C ASP A 82 -3.78 -0.83 10.58
N LEU A 83 -4.47 0.30 10.63
CA LEU A 83 -3.84 1.60 10.74
C LEU A 83 -2.97 1.71 12.00
N ARG A 84 -3.45 1.25 13.15
CA ARG A 84 -2.69 1.26 14.41
C ARG A 84 -1.51 0.28 14.33
N PHE A 85 -1.73 -0.91 13.76
CA PHE A 85 -0.67 -1.90 13.53
C PHE A 85 0.42 -1.34 12.61
N ILE A 86 0.08 -0.74 11.48
CA ILE A 86 1.00 -0.10 10.54
C ILE A 86 1.75 1.06 11.21
N THR A 87 1.05 1.86 12.01
CA THR A 87 1.67 2.93 12.79
C THR A 87 2.73 2.37 13.76
N ALA A 88 2.51 1.20 14.35
CA ALA A 88 3.52 0.53 15.17
C ALA A 88 4.65 -0.10 14.33
N ALA A 89 4.32 -0.76 13.23
CA ALA A 89 5.29 -1.37 12.33
C ALA A 89 6.28 -0.33 11.77
N THR A 90 5.79 0.84 11.40
CA THR A 90 6.61 1.95 10.87
C THR A 90 7.47 2.65 11.93
N GLU A 91 7.20 2.46 13.23
CA GLU A 91 8.15 2.88 14.29
C GLU A 91 9.36 1.95 14.38
N LEU A 92 9.19 0.67 14.03
CA LEU A 92 10.27 -0.32 13.94
C LEU A 92 11.01 -0.27 12.62
N LYS A 93 10.27 0.03 11.53
CA LYS A 93 10.76 0.06 10.16
C LYS A 93 10.24 1.30 9.43
N PRO A 94 10.82 2.49 9.70
CA PRO A 94 10.40 3.72 9.04
C PRO A 94 10.48 3.65 7.51
N GLU A 95 11.35 2.80 6.96
CA GLU A 95 11.51 2.56 5.53
C GLU A 95 10.30 1.92 4.84
N MET A 96 9.30 1.45 5.60
CA MET A 96 8.02 1.01 5.03
C MET A 96 7.19 2.15 4.46
N LEU A 97 7.46 3.39 4.86
CA LEU A 97 6.83 4.57 4.27
C LEU A 97 7.58 4.96 3.01
N THR A 98 6.90 4.92 1.87
CA THR A 98 7.48 5.21 0.56
C THR A 98 7.39 6.69 0.19
N ILE A 99 6.35 7.39 0.65
CA ILE A 99 6.08 8.79 0.28
C ILE A 99 6.34 9.73 1.45
N ALA A 100 5.89 9.35 2.65
CA ALA A 100 5.99 10.17 3.83
C ALA A 100 7.29 9.87 4.60
N LYS A 101 7.90 10.90 5.19
CA LYS A 101 8.96 10.68 6.17
C LYS A 101 8.32 10.51 7.53
N ARG A 102 8.71 9.47 8.26
CA ARG A 102 8.18 9.18 9.61
C ARG A 102 8.32 10.37 10.58
N ASP A 103 9.34 11.20 10.41
CA ASP A 103 9.67 12.36 11.24
C ASP A 103 9.12 13.70 10.69
N GLN A 104 8.33 13.68 9.61
CA GLN A 104 7.75 14.91 9.05
C GLN A 104 6.62 15.49 9.91
N ALA A 105 5.98 14.65 10.73
CA ALA A 105 4.87 15.00 11.62
C ALA A 105 4.86 14.06 12.84
N GLU A 106 4.27 14.53 13.94
CA GLU A 106 3.98 13.67 15.08
C GLU A 106 2.83 12.72 14.75
N THR A 107 2.94 11.47 15.21
CA THR A 107 1.86 10.51 15.05
C THR A 107 0.70 10.89 15.97
N PRO A 108 -0.55 10.92 15.47
CA PRO A 108 -1.71 11.16 16.30
C PRO A 108 -1.74 10.23 17.54
N PRO A 109 -1.93 10.80 18.74
CA PRO A 109 -1.85 10.02 19.98
C PRO A 109 -2.86 8.87 20.03
N GLU A 110 -4.01 9.01 19.37
CA GLU A 110 -5.05 7.99 19.24
C GLU A 110 -4.55 6.72 18.55
N LEU A 111 -3.63 6.86 17.60
CA LEU A 111 -3.04 5.73 16.89
C LEU A 111 -1.93 5.08 17.69
N SER A 112 -1.18 5.88 18.46
CA SER A 112 -0.11 5.41 19.33
C SER A 112 -0.64 4.57 20.50
N GLY A 113 -1.58 5.06 21.30
CA GLY A 113 -2.02 4.37 22.53
C GLY A 113 -0.89 4.12 23.55
N ASP A 114 -1.16 3.32 24.59
CA ASP A 114 -0.14 2.92 25.58
C ASP A 114 0.78 1.81 25.03
N ARG A 115 1.82 2.24 24.31
CA ARG A 115 2.88 1.39 23.72
C ARG A 115 4.08 1.19 24.65
N SER A 116 3.90 1.35 25.97
CA SER A 116 5.00 1.14 26.93
C SER A 116 5.67 -0.24 26.80
N TRP A 117 4.89 -1.29 26.55
CA TRP A 117 5.40 -2.64 26.28
C TRP A 117 6.17 -2.73 24.96
N PHE A 118 5.74 -2.00 23.92
CA PHE A 118 6.38 -2.00 22.60
C PHE A 118 7.78 -1.41 22.67
N LYS A 119 7.98 -0.37 23.49
CA LYS A 119 9.30 0.23 23.77
C LYS A 119 10.30 -0.78 24.36
N LEU A 120 9.84 -1.79 25.11
CA LEU A 120 10.71 -2.86 25.63
C LEU A 120 11.23 -3.79 24.51
N PHE A 121 10.47 -3.99 23.43
CA PHE A 121 10.89 -4.75 22.26
C PHE A 121 11.72 -3.93 21.27
N VAL A 122 11.49 -2.61 21.20
CA VAL A 122 12.18 -1.69 20.28
C VAL A 122 13.55 -1.24 20.83
N SER A 123 13.71 -1.15 22.14
CA SER A 123 14.96 -0.69 22.78
C SER A 123 16.20 -1.55 22.42
N PRO A 124 16.14 -2.90 22.41
CA PRO A 124 17.27 -3.72 22.00
C PRO A 124 17.62 -3.59 20.50
N SER A 125 16.62 -3.44 19.63
CA SER A 125 16.84 -3.31 18.18
C SER A 125 17.40 -1.94 17.81
N GLN A 126 17.01 -0.87 18.52
CA GLN A 126 17.60 0.47 18.37
C GLN A 126 19.01 0.59 18.97
N LEU A 127 19.32 -0.15 20.03
CA LEU A 127 20.69 -0.25 20.59
C LEU A 127 21.65 -0.96 19.62
N LEU A 128 21.15 -1.92 18.84
CA LEU A 128 21.93 -2.63 17.81
C LEU A 128 22.04 -1.83 16.49
N SER A 129 21.10 -0.95 16.18
CA SER A 129 21.07 -0.14 14.95
C SER A 129 21.52 1.32 15.13
N GLY A 130 22.32 1.57 16.17
CA GLY A 130 22.81 2.87 16.65
C GLY A 130 22.53 4.08 15.76
N LYS A 131 21.68 5.01 16.26
CA LYS A 131 21.29 6.31 15.65
C LYS A 131 21.82 6.51 14.22
N ALA A 132 21.22 5.82 13.25
CA ALA A 132 21.51 6.09 11.85
C ALA A 132 21.04 7.51 11.53
N LYS A 133 22.00 8.42 11.25
CA LYS A 133 21.66 9.70 10.62
C LYS A 133 21.01 9.38 9.27
N PRO A 134 19.93 10.09 8.86
CA PRO A 134 19.40 9.95 7.52
C PRO A 134 20.51 10.28 6.52
N ARG A 135 21.05 9.26 5.87
CA ARG A 135 21.98 9.45 4.76
C ARG A 135 21.15 9.85 3.56
N ARG A 136 21.27 11.09 3.11
CA ARG A 136 20.93 11.44 1.72
C ARG A 136 21.92 10.69 0.82
N GLY A 137 21.40 9.73 0.06
CA GLY A 137 22.16 8.89 -0.85
C GLY A 137 21.47 7.53 -1.00
N LYS A 138 21.60 6.93 -2.19
CA LYS A 138 21.07 5.59 -2.52
C LYS A 138 21.31 4.62 -1.36
N PRO A 139 20.35 3.73 -1.03
CA PRO A 139 20.53 2.72 0.00
C PRO A 139 21.89 2.04 -0.20
N VAL A 140 22.77 2.13 0.80
CA VAL A 140 24.10 1.53 0.73
C VAL A 140 23.92 0.04 0.90
N TRP A 141 23.62 -0.61 -0.20
CA TRP A 141 23.64 -2.03 -0.35
C TRP A 141 24.69 -2.34 -1.41
N VAL A 142 25.78 -2.96 -0.97
CA VAL A 142 26.90 -3.33 -1.83
C VAL A 142 26.94 -4.85 -1.92
N GLY A 143 26.37 -5.39 -3.00
CA GLY A 143 26.49 -6.79 -3.43
C GLY A 143 25.30 -7.71 -3.10
N SER A 144 24.93 -8.58 -4.05
CA SER A 144 23.89 -9.60 -3.89
C SER A 144 24.15 -10.45 -2.65
N PRO A 145 23.19 -10.61 -1.70
CA PRO A 145 23.36 -11.54 -0.62
C PRO A 145 23.33 -12.89 -1.31
N GLY A 146 24.28 -13.78 -1.04
CA GLY A 146 24.11 -15.17 -1.46
C GLY A 146 22.71 -15.64 -1.03
N ARG A 147 22.04 -16.46 -1.85
CA ARG A 147 20.65 -16.93 -1.66
C ARG A 147 20.34 -17.31 -0.21
N LEU A 148 21.31 -17.90 0.51
CA LEU A 148 21.25 -18.22 1.94
C LEU A 148 21.06 -17.01 2.87
N ARG A 149 21.79 -15.91 2.65
CA ARG A 149 21.68 -14.67 3.44
C ARG A 149 20.39 -13.93 3.13
N GLY A 150 19.97 -13.93 1.87
CA GLY A 150 18.66 -13.41 1.44
C GLY A 150 17.52 -14.21 2.08
N MET A 151 17.59 -15.54 2.06
CA MET A 151 16.63 -16.43 2.70
C MET A 151 16.55 -16.24 4.22
N ALA A 152 17.70 -16.09 4.89
CA ALA A 152 17.75 -15.81 6.32
C ALA A 152 17.11 -14.46 6.68
N ARG A 153 17.38 -13.41 5.89
CA ARG A 153 16.76 -12.08 6.07
C ARG A 153 15.25 -12.12 5.82
N GLY A 154 14.83 -12.76 4.74
CA GLY A 154 13.44 -12.94 4.38
C GLY A 154 12.64 -13.66 5.47
N ARG A 155 13.14 -14.82 5.92
CA ARG A 155 12.57 -15.52 7.07
C ARG A 155 12.59 -14.68 8.35
N ALA A 156 13.62 -13.87 8.58
CA ALA A 156 13.65 -12.96 9.73
C ALA A 156 12.59 -11.85 9.62
N ILE A 157 12.28 -11.36 8.41
CA ILE A 157 11.19 -10.41 8.18
C ILE A 157 9.84 -11.07 8.46
N GLU A 158 9.59 -12.27 7.92
CA GLU A 158 8.35 -13.04 8.20
C GLU A 158 8.18 -13.36 9.67
N ILE A 159 9.22 -13.89 10.31
CA ILE A 159 9.19 -14.20 11.75
C ILE A 159 9.00 -12.92 12.55
N GLY A 160 9.69 -11.83 12.19
CA GLY A 160 9.54 -10.54 12.84
C GLY A 160 8.11 -9.99 12.72
N PHE A 161 7.50 -10.12 11.54
CA PHE A 161 6.11 -9.71 11.29
C PHE A 161 5.11 -10.59 12.04
N ALA A 162 5.29 -11.91 12.04
CA ALA A 162 4.46 -12.84 12.80
C ALA A 162 4.59 -12.64 14.32
N VAL A 163 5.80 -12.36 14.82
CA VAL A 163 6.04 -12.02 16.23
C VAL A 163 5.39 -10.68 16.57
N LEU A 164 5.54 -9.66 15.71
CA LEU A 164 4.91 -8.36 15.88
C LEU A 164 3.38 -8.50 15.91
N LEU A 165 2.81 -9.28 14.99
CA LEU A 165 1.38 -9.54 14.90
C LEU A 165 0.88 -10.27 16.15
N LYS A 166 1.57 -11.32 16.60
CA LYS A 166 1.19 -12.05 17.83
C LYS A 166 1.35 -11.19 19.08
N ALA A 167 2.39 -10.37 19.15
CA ALA A 167 2.60 -9.43 20.24
C ALA A 167 1.50 -8.36 20.23
N TRP A 168 1.14 -7.84 19.05
CA TRP A 168 0.01 -6.94 18.87
C TRP A 168 -1.29 -7.57 19.36
N GLN A 169 -1.64 -8.77 18.85
CA GLN A 169 -2.79 -9.57 19.30
C GLN A 169 -2.83 -9.75 20.83
N SER A 170 -1.69 -10.10 21.43
CA SER A 170 -1.57 -10.31 22.87
C SER A 170 -1.69 -9.01 23.66
N SER A 171 -1.23 -7.89 23.08
CA SER A 171 -1.26 -6.57 23.72
C SER A 171 -2.62 -5.89 23.66
N GLN A 172 -3.44 -6.20 22.64
CA GLN A 172 -4.72 -5.53 22.47
C GLN A 172 -5.75 -5.98 23.52
N GLY A 173 -5.72 -7.24 24.01
CA GLY A 173 -6.52 -7.69 25.17
C GLY A 173 -7.97 -7.17 25.24
N ALA A 174 -8.55 -7.04 26.43
CA ALA A 174 -9.87 -6.41 26.64
C ALA A 174 -9.94 -4.89 26.33
N ARG A 175 -8.87 -4.31 25.76
CA ARG A 175 -8.76 -2.90 25.33
C ARG A 175 -8.89 -2.76 23.81
N ALA A 176 -9.26 -3.85 23.14
CA ALA A 176 -9.52 -3.94 21.72
C ALA A 176 -10.64 -2.96 21.32
N SER A 177 -10.25 -1.82 20.73
CA SER A 177 -11.11 -0.78 20.15
C SER A 177 -11.80 0.17 21.15
N GLU A 178 -11.02 1.04 21.79
CA GLU A 178 -11.53 2.30 22.35
C GLU A 178 -11.05 3.52 21.54
N ILE A 179 -10.71 3.34 20.25
CA ILE A 179 -10.58 4.53 19.40
C ILE A 179 -11.99 5.03 19.12
N ASP A 180 -12.30 6.24 19.58
CA ASP A 180 -13.47 6.96 19.13
C ASP A 180 -13.24 7.36 17.67
N VAL A 181 -13.68 6.49 16.76
CA VAL A 181 -13.50 6.61 15.31
C VAL A 181 -14.07 7.94 14.82
N GLU A 182 -15.25 8.31 15.28
CA GLU A 182 -15.89 9.56 14.85
C GLU A 182 -15.10 10.79 15.34
N ALA A 183 -14.61 10.77 16.59
CA ALA A 183 -13.77 11.84 17.09
C ALA A 183 -12.44 11.94 16.34
N PHE A 184 -11.85 10.80 15.96
CA PHE A 184 -10.64 10.78 15.16
C PHE A 184 -10.87 11.38 13.77
N GLU A 185 -11.95 10.98 13.09
CA GLU A 185 -12.29 11.53 11.76
C GLU A 185 -12.57 13.04 11.82
N ARG A 186 -13.27 13.52 12.85
CA ARG A 186 -13.43 14.97 13.05
C ARG A 186 -12.08 15.68 13.19
N LYS A 187 -11.08 15.06 13.81
CA LYS A 187 -9.72 15.64 13.91
C LYS A 187 -8.97 15.62 12.58
N VAL A 188 -9.13 14.57 11.77
CA VAL A 188 -8.65 14.55 10.38
C VAL A 188 -9.22 15.75 9.62
N GLU A 189 -10.51 16.02 9.79
CA GLU A 189 -11.18 17.12 9.09
C GLU A 189 -10.84 18.51 9.61
N THR A 190 -10.49 18.68 10.88
CA THR A 190 -10.44 20.03 11.50
C THR A 190 -9.14 20.39 12.22
N VAL A 191 -8.30 19.41 12.57
CA VAL A 191 -7.16 19.63 13.47
C VAL A 191 -5.82 19.39 12.76
N TYR A 192 -5.70 18.31 11.99
CA TYR A 192 -4.42 17.91 11.42
C TYR A 192 -4.00 18.77 10.22
N ASP A 193 -2.71 19.09 10.18
CA ASP A 193 -2.03 19.82 9.10
C ASP A 193 -1.70 18.89 7.91
N GLU A 194 -1.25 19.46 6.80
CA GLU A 194 -1.00 18.76 5.55
C GLU A 194 0.08 17.68 5.69
N LYS A 195 1.11 17.91 6.52
CA LYS A 195 2.17 16.92 6.78
C LYS A 195 1.66 15.72 7.56
N THR A 196 0.80 15.96 8.55
CA THR A 196 0.15 14.91 9.33
C THR A 196 -0.86 14.15 8.48
N LEU A 197 -1.64 14.85 7.66
CA LEU A 197 -2.60 14.23 6.74
C LEU A 197 -1.92 13.37 5.67
N ALA A 198 -0.81 13.85 5.08
CA ALA A 198 -0.02 13.06 4.14
C ALA A 198 0.60 11.80 4.80
N LEU A 199 1.05 11.92 6.05
CA LEU A 199 1.55 10.77 6.81
C LEU A 199 0.42 9.77 7.10
N LEU A 200 -0.76 10.25 7.49
CA LEU A 200 -1.95 9.43 7.72
C LEU A 200 -2.41 8.72 6.45
N TRP A 201 -2.42 9.40 5.31
CA TRP A 201 -2.75 8.79 4.03
C TRP A 201 -1.75 7.68 3.67
N ASN A 202 -0.44 7.88 3.86
CA ASN A 202 0.54 6.82 3.62
C ASN A 202 0.32 5.62 4.57
N TYR A 203 -0.03 5.85 5.84
CA TYR A 203 -0.43 4.75 6.74
C TYR A 203 -1.70 4.04 6.27
N ALA A 204 -2.69 4.78 5.77
CA ALA A 204 -3.92 4.21 5.24
C ALA A 204 -3.67 3.35 4.00
N ALA A 205 -2.78 3.78 3.09
CA ALA A 205 -2.39 3.02 1.91
C ALA A 205 -1.69 1.69 2.28
N LEU A 206 -0.80 1.73 3.28
CA LEU A 206 -0.18 0.51 3.82
C LEU A 206 -1.21 -0.41 4.50
N ALA A 207 -2.20 0.15 5.22
CA ALA A 207 -3.28 -0.62 5.83
C ALA A 207 -4.19 -1.26 4.76
N TYR A 208 -4.53 -0.50 3.72
CA TYR A 208 -5.27 -0.97 2.53
C TYR A 208 -4.60 -2.22 1.93
N MET A 209 -3.30 -2.12 1.62
CA MET A 209 -2.57 -3.24 1.00
C MET A 209 -2.31 -4.41 1.97
N LEU A 210 -2.25 -4.16 3.28
CA LEU A 210 -2.17 -5.22 4.28
C LEU A 210 -3.40 -6.14 4.26
N GLY A 211 -4.58 -5.62 3.88
CA GLY A 211 -5.80 -6.42 3.73
C GLY A 211 -5.61 -7.58 2.75
N THR A 212 -4.98 -7.32 1.59
CA THR A 212 -4.66 -8.36 0.59
C THR A 212 -3.73 -9.42 1.17
N ASP A 213 -2.66 -9.04 1.86
CA ASP A 213 -1.70 -10.00 2.45
C ASP A 213 -2.36 -10.93 3.47
N ARG A 214 -3.31 -10.41 4.28
CA ARG A 214 -4.04 -11.19 5.27
C ARG A 214 -4.97 -12.22 4.65
N TRP A 215 -5.76 -11.81 3.68
CA TRP A 215 -6.64 -12.73 2.95
C TRP A 215 -5.83 -13.78 2.21
N TYR A 216 -4.81 -13.37 1.45
CA TYR A 216 -3.94 -14.29 0.74
C TYR A 216 -3.30 -15.32 1.69
N THR A 217 -2.70 -14.86 2.79
CA THR A 217 -2.03 -15.74 3.76
C THR A 217 -3.01 -16.72 4.40
N GLY A 218 -4.18 -16.25 4.82
CA GLY A 218 -5.17 -17.12 5.45
C GLY A 218 -5.73 -18.19 4.50
N ILE A 219 -5.88 -17.89 3.22
CA ILE A 219 -6.25 -18.88 2.19
C ILE A 219 -5.09 -19.82 1.91
N ARG A 220 -3.88 -19.30 1.72
CA ARG A 220 -2.68 -20.10 1.46
C ARG A 220 -2.46 -21.16 2.53
N GLU A 221 -2.59 -20.78 3.80
CA GLU A 221 -2.44 -21.70 4.93
C GLU A 221 -3.47 -22.84 4.92
N ARG A 222 -4.68 -22.60 4.39
CA ARG A 222 -5.79 -23.56 4.40
C ARG A 222 -5.84 -24.42 3.14
N TYR A 223 -5.58 -23.83 1.99
CA TYR A 223 -5.87 -24.40 0.67
C TYR A 223 -4.66 -24.41 -0.27
N GLY A 224 -3.51 -23.90 0.15
CA GLY A 224 -2.28 -23.87 -0.64
C GLY A 224 -2.14 -22.64 -1.54
N ASP A 225 -0.99 -22.55 -2.21
CA ASP A 225 -0.60 -21.39 -3.03
C ASP A 225 -1.59 -21.14 -4.18
N ASP A 226 -1.93 -22.16 -4.97
CA ASP A 226 -2.79 -22.01 -6.15
C ASP A 226 -4.15 -21.39 -5.80
N ALA A 227 -4.77 -21.84 -4.71
CA ALA A 227 -6.04 -21.32 -4.22
C ALA A 227 -5.97 -19.84 -3.85
N ALA A 228 -4.90 -19.42 -3.17
CA ALA A 228 -4.68 -18.05 -2.76
C ALA A 228 -4.39 -17.13 -3.96
N GLN A 229 -3.60 -17.62 -4.90
CA GLN A 229 -3.24 -16.91 -6.13
C GLN A 229 -4.45 -16.70 -7.05
N ASP A 230 -5.28 -17.73 -7.22
CA ASP A 230 -6.49 -17.60 -8.01
C ASP A 230 -7.46 -16.58 -7.41
N LEU A 231 -7.62 -16.57 -6.08
CA LEU A 231 -8.49 -15.60 -5.41
C LEU A 231 -7.93 -14.17 -5.50
N GLU A 232 -6.62 -13.97 -5.37
CA GLU A 232 -6.04 -12.64 -5.50
C GLU A 232 -6.21 -12.09 -6.92
N LYS A 233 -6.06 -12.94 -7.95
CA LYS A 233 -6.39 -12.57 -9.34
C LYS A 233 -7.86 -12.22 -9.50
N ASP A 234 -8.77 -13.05 -8.99
CA ASP A 234 -10.21 -12.76 -9.04
C ASP A 234 -10.51 -11.38 -8.41
N VAL A 235 -9.96 -11.11 -7.22
CA VAL A 235 -10.21 -9.84 -6.52
C VAL A 235 -9.59 -8.64 -7.25
N TRP A 236 -8.32 -8.72 -7.63
CA TRP A 236 -7.61 -7.57 -8.19
C TRP A 236 -7.92 -7.30 -9.65
N ILE A 237 -8.15 -8.35 -10.43
CA ILE A 237 -8.31 -8.28 -11.88
C ILE A 237 -9.77 -8.42 -12.27
N ASP A 238 -10.44 -9.49 -11.85
CA ASP A 238 -11.79 -9.79 -12.37
C ASP A 238 -12.90 -8.99 -11.67
N ARG A 239 -12.72 -8.65 -10.40
CA ARG A 239 -13.67 -7.87 -9.58
C ARG A 239 -13.36 -6.38 -9.53
N GLY A 240 -12.30 -5.95 -10.21
CA GLY A 240 -12.03 -4.54 -10.45
C GLY A 240 -11.32 -3.79 -9.32
N ALA A 241 -10.61 -4.47 -8.40
CA ALA A 241 -9.91 -3.75 -7.34
C ALA A 241 -8.75 -2.90 -7.86
N ALA A 242 -8.08 -3.31 -8.96
CA ALA A 242 -7.04 -2.50 -9.60
C ALA A 242 -7.61 -1.20 -10.20
N GLU A 243 -8.75 -1.28 -10.88
CA GLU A 243 -9.47 -0.12 -11.41
C GLU A 243 -9.92 0.81 -10.30
N HIS A 244 -10.45 0.24 -9.21
CA HIS A 244 -10.85 1.03 -8.05
C HIS A 244 -9.67 1.78 -7.45
N ASP A 245 -8.51 1.12 -7.29
CA ASP A 245 -7.29 1.74 -6.77
C ASP A 245 -6.90 2.99 -7.58
N LEU A 246 -6.77 2.84 -8.91
CA LEU A 246 -6.41 3.95 -9.80
C LEU A 246 -7.46 5.08 -9.76
N SER A 247 -8.74 4.73 -9.66
CA SER A 247 -9.84 5.70 -9.61
C SER A 247 -9.75 6.64 -8.40
N ILE A 248 -9.10 6.23 -7.31
CA ILE A 248 -8.93 7.05 -6.10
C ILE A 248 -8.05 8.26 -6.42
N GLY A 249 -6.87 8.03 -7.02
CA GLY A 249 -5.97 9.09 -7.42
C GLY A 249 -6.58 9.96 -8.51
N GLN A 250 -7.23 9.35 -9.50
CA GLN A 250 -7.95 10.07 -10.57
C GLN A 250 -8.98 11.06 -10.00
N GLN A 251 -9.84 10.59 -9.09
CA GLN A 251 -10.94 11.39 -8.56
C GLN A 251 -10.45 12.46 -7.57
N ALA A 252 -9.50 12.14 -6.70
CA ALA A 252 -8.94 13.11 -5.74
C ALA A 252 -8.22 14.28 -6.46
N MET A 253 -7.49 13.94 -7.53
CA MET A 253 -6.78 14.93 -8.35
C MET A 253 -7.69 15.64 -9.36
N GLY A 254 -8.96 15.23 -9.46
CA GLY A 254 -9.92 15.81 -10.40
C GLY A 254 -9.57 15.56 -11.87
N VAL A 255 -8.92 14.44 -12.17
CA VAL A 255 -8.46 14.10 -13.53
C VAL A 255 -9.63 13.83 -14.46
N THR A 256 -9.71 14.60 -15.56
CA THR A 256 -10.77 14.49 -16.57
C THR A 256 -10.28 14.16 -17.98
N GLY A 257 -8.98 14.17 -18.22
CA GLY A 257 -8.41 13.82 -19.53
C GLY A 257 -8.33 12.31 -19.74
N ASP A 258 -8.06 11.89 -20.98
CA ASP A 258 -8.02 10.49 -21.41
C ASP A 258 -6.69 10.11 -22.08
N ASP A 259 -5.63 10.88 -21.81
CA ASP A 259 -4.29 10.71 -22.37
C ASP A 259 -3.32 10.12 -21.33
N VAL A 260 -2.04 9.96 -21.71
CA VAL A 260 -1.04 9.36 -20.82
C VAL A 260 -0.68 10.29 -19.67
N GLU A 261 -0.66 11.61 -19.89
CA GLU A 261 -0.48 12.56 -18.78
C GLU A 261 -1.56 12.39 -17.71
N SER A 262 -2.83 12.26 -18.13
CA SER A 262 -3.98 12.04 -17.26
C SER A 262 -3.85 10.71 -16.50
N LEU A 263 -3.35 9.66 -17.16
CA LEU A 263 -3.07 8.38 -16.52
C LEU A 263 -1.99 8.49 -15.45
N LEU A 264 -0.86 9.14 -15.76
CA LEU A 264 0.24 9.31 -14.79
C LEU A 264 -0.22 10.13 -13.57
N ARG A 265 -1.02 11.19 -13.77
CA ARG A 265 -1.64 11.96 -12.66
C ARG A 265 -2.52 11.10 -11.77
N SER A 266 -3.26 10.17 -12.36
CA SER A 266 -4.11 9.23 -11.62
C SER A 266 -3.27 8.31 -10.73
N PHE A 267 -2.11 7.87 -11.21
CA PHE A 267 -1.19 7.05 -10.43
C PHE A 267 -0.54 7.78 -9.24
N GLN A 268 -0.28 9.10 -9.34
CA GLN A 268 0.45 9.87 -8.31
C GLN A 268 -0.11 9.72 -6.88
N PHE A 269 -1.41 9.43 -6.76
CA PHE A 269 -2.08 9.25 -5.47
C PHE A 269 -2.95 7.99 -5.40
N SER A 270 -2.62 6.99 -6.21
CA SER A 270 -3.19 5.64 -6.08
C SER A 270 -2.62 4.97 -4.82
N PRO A 271 -3.43 4.48 -3.87
CA PRO A 271 -2.92 3.93 -2.63
C PRO A 271 -2.16 2.60 -2.81
N GLY A 272 -2.59 1.74 -3.73
CA GLY A 272 -1.94 0.48 -4.09
C GLY A 272 -0.66 0.64 -4.89
N GLU A 273 -0.45 1.80 -5.54
CA GLU A 273 0.78 2.13 -6.24
C GLU A 273 1.64 3.08 -5.42
N VAL A 274 1.58 4.39 -5.67
CA VAL A 274 2.47 5.37 -5.02
C VAL A 274 2.37 5.30 -3.49
N GLY A 275 1.16 5.00 -2.96
CA GLY A 275 0.92 4.82 -1.52
C GLY A 275 1.80 3.78 -0.83
N ILE A 276 2.34 2.79 -1.56
CA ILE A 276 3.18 1.72 -1.02
C ILE A 276 4.45 1.42 -1.83
N LEU A 277 4.63 2.04 -2.99
CA LEU A 277 5.77 1.87 -3.89
C LEU A 277 6.61 3.15 -3.95
N ASP A 278 7.91 3.01 -4.20
CA ASP A 278 8.78 4.13 -4.56
C ASP A 278 8.76 4.28 -6.08
N VAL A 279 8.09 5.33 -6.57
CA VAL A 279 7.71 5.49 -7.98
C VAL A 279 8.26 6.78 -8.54
N GLU A 280 8.90 6.70 -9.70
CA GLU A 280 9.31 7.84 -10.51
C GLU A 280 8.47 7.88 -11.79
N PHE A 281 7.99 9.07 -12.14
CA PHE A 281 7.24 9.33 -13.36
C PHE A 281 8.07 10.18 -14.33
N GLU A 282 8.15 9.74 -15.58
CA GLU A 282 8.73 10.50 -16.68
C GLU A 282 7.65 10.75 -17.73
N LEU A 283 7.21 11.99 -17.91
CA LEU A 283 6.30 12.37 -18.99
C LEU A 283 7.13 12.85 -20.19
N VAL A 284 7.05 12.13 -21.31
CA VAL A 284 7.72 12.54 -22.55
C VAL A 284 6.87 13.59 -23.26
N ASP A 285 5.57 13.29 -23.40
CA ASP A 285 4.53 14.19 -23.88
C ASP A 285 3.15 13.66 -23.43
N ALA A 286 2.07 14.37 -23.75
CA ALA A 286 0.72 13.99 -23.34
C ALA A 286 0.31 12.55 -23.74
N THR A 287 0.93 11.98 -24.77
CA THR A 287 0.63 10.66 -25.32
C THR A 287 1.63 9.57 -24.94
N HIS A 288 2.70 9.91 -24.21
CA HIS A 288 3.79 9.00 -23.90
C HIS A 288 4.44 9.30 -22.55
N GLY A 289 4.52 8.27 -21.71
CA GLY A 289 5.14 8.37 -20.40
C GLY A 289 5.71 7.05 -19.93
N VAL A 290 6.58 7.12 -18.93
CA VAL A 290 7.26 5.98 -18.32
C VAL A 290 7.09 6.05 -16.81
N MET A 291 6.80 4.91 -16.20
CA MET A 291 6.75 4.74 -14.76
C MET A 291 7.83 3.75 -14.32
N THR A 292 8.65 4.17 -13.35
CA THR A 292 9.76 3.38 -12.81
C THR A 292 9.52 3.11 -11.33
N HIS A 293 9.40 1.84 -10.96
CA HIS A 293 9.32 1.43 -9.56
C HIS A 293 10.73 1.12 -9.04
N HIS A 294 11.27 1.99 -8.18
CA HIS A 294 12.58 1.78 -7.56
C HIS A 294 12.52 0.75 -6.44
N ALA A 295 11.46 0.77 -5.63
CA ALA A 295 11.23 -0.17 -4.54
C ALA A 295 9.80 -0.69 -4.56
N CYS A 296 9.65 -1.99 -4.25
CA CYS A 296 8.38 -2.68 -4.17
C CYS A 296 8.36 -3.56 -2.93
N PRO A 297 7.45 -3.35 -1.95
CA PRO A 297 7.41 -4.14 -0.72
C PRO A 297 7.26 -5.64 -0.97
N ALA A 298 6.48 -6.03 -1.97
CA ALA A 298 6.31 -7.45 -2.33
C ALA A 298 7.62 -8.05 -2.83
N LEU A 299 8.34 -7.35 -3.70
CA LEU A 299 9.64 -7.82 -4.19
C LEU A 299 10.67 -7.87 -3.05
N ASP A 300 10.78 -6.80 -2.26
CA ASP A 300 11.73 -6.71 -1.14
C ASP A 300 11.49 -7.76 -0.06
N ARG A 301 10.23 -8.15 0.12
CA ARG A 301 9.85 -9.27 0.96
C ARG A 301 10.28 -10.57 0.27
N PHE A 302 9.68 -10.92 -0.86
CA PHE A 302 9.68 -12.32 -1.32
C PHE A 302 10.88 -12.74 -2.18
N GLU A 303 11.61 -11.82 -2.83
CA GLU A 303 12.65 -12.10 -3.85
C GLU A 303 13.75 -13.09 -3.42
N HIS A 304 13.95 -13.29 -2.12
CA HIS A 304 15.03 -14.15 -1.63
C HIS A 304 14.59 -15.41 -0.91
N PHE A 305 13.28 -15.62 -0.72
CA PHE A 305 12.81 -16.76 0.07
C PHE A 305 11.47 -17.37 -0.37
N ASP A 306 10.69 -16.68 -1.19
CA ASP A 306 9.40 -17.17 -1.68
C ASP A 306 9.21 -16.79 -3.16
N ASP A 307 9.93 -17.51 -4.03
CA ASP A 307 9.92 -17.30 -5.48
C ASP A 307 8.50 -17.44 -6.07
N VAL A 308 7.66 -18.29 -5.46
CA VAL A 308 6.26 -18.51 -5.86
C VAL A 308 5.42 -17.27 -5.58
N ARG A 309 5.49 -16.73 -4.36
CA ARG A 309 4.78 -15.50 -4.00
C ARG A 309 5.32 -14.30 -4.78
N GLN A 310 6.65 -14.20 -4.93
CA GLN A 310 7.27 -13.12 -5.69
C GLN A 310 6.79 -13.09 -7.13
N LYS A 311 6.81 -14.24 -7.81
CA LYS A 311 6.31 -14.34 -9.19
C LYS A 311 4.84 -13.94 -9.28
N HIS A 312 4.01 -14.43 -8.35
CA HIS A 312 2.59 -14.13 -8.36
C HIS A 312 2.29 -12.63 -8.23
N CYS A 313 2.93 -11.93 -7.27
CA CYS A 313 2.75 -10.49 -7.13
C CYS A 313 3.12 -9.74 -8.43
N CYS A 314 4.18 -10.16 -9.12
CA CYS A 314 4.55 -9.57 -10.40
C CYS A 314 3.56 -9.93 -11.52
N ASP A 315 3.00 -11.14 -11.53
CA ASP A 315 1.97 -11.54 -12.49
C ASP A 315 0.69 -10.70 -12.34
N ILE A 316 0.32 -10.32 -11.10
CA ILE A 316 -0.78 -9.36 -10.85
C ILE A 316 -0.48 -8.03 -11.52
N CYS A 317 0.73 -7.47 -11.36
CA CYS A 317 1.10 -6.22 -12.04
C CYS A 317 1.09 -6.37 -13.58
N ILE A 318 1.56 -7.50 -14.12
CA ILE A 318 1.53 -7.75 -15.57
C ILE A 318 0.10 -7.71 -16.13
N ALA A 319 -0.89 -8.15 -15.34
CA ALA A 319 -2.29 -8.06 -15.71
C ALA A 319 -2.91 -6.67 -15.42
N GLY A 320 -2.65 -6.09 -14.25
CA GLY A 320 -3.26 -4.84 -13.79
C GLY A 320 -2.74 -3.58 -14.49
N MET A 321 -1.46 -3.55 -14.86
CA MET A 321 -0.83 -2.37 -15.46
C MET A 321 -1.41 -2.01 -16.84
N PRO A 322 -1.73 -2.98 -17.73
CA PRO A 322 -2.53 -2.70 -18.93
C PRO A 322 -3.95 -2.21 -18.63
N ILE A 323 -4.63 -2.83 -17.66
CA ILE A 323 -6.01 -2.48 -17.26
C ILE A 323 -6.10 -1.02 -16.84
N SER A 324 -5.09 -0.50 -16.14
CA SER A 324 -5.04 0.91 -15.71
C SER A 324 -5.11 1.89 -16.90
N GLY A 325 -4.42 1.58 -18.00
CA GLY A 325 -4.47 2.33 -19.24
C GLY A 325 -5.83 2.17 -19.94
N GLU A 326 -6.31 0.93 -20.06
CA GLU A 326 -7.58 0.61 -20.73
C GLU A 326 -8.79 1.25 -20.04
N MET A 327 -8.78 1.30 -18.71
CA MET A 327 -9.82 1.93 -17.89
C MET A 327 -9.99 3.41 -18.22
N LEU A 328 -8.87 4.11 -18.47
CA LEU A 328 -8.90 5.53 -18.82
C LEU A 328 -9.18 5.72 -20.31
N ASN A 329 -8.47 4.99 -21.17
CA ASN A 329 -8.63 5.03 -22.62
C ASN A 329 -8.14 3.70 -23.23
N PRO A 330 -8.99 2.90 -23.91
CA PRO A 330 -8.62 1.61 -24.50
C PRO A 330 -7.57 1.69 -25.63
N ARG A 331 -7.15 2.92 -26.00
CA ARG A 331 -6.04 3.14 -26.93
C ARG A 331 -4.68 3.33 -26.23
N ILE A 332 -4.65 3.49 -24.91
CA ILE A 332 -3.41 3.50 -24.14
C ILE A 332 -2.90 2.06 -24.03
N GLU A 333 -1.73 1.80 -24.59
CA GLU A 333 -1.02 0.53 -24.42
C GLU A 333 0.00 0.65 -23.29
N CYS A 334 0.10 -0.39 -22.46
CA CYS A 334 1.15 -0.54 -21.45
C CYS A 334 2.11 -1.66 -21.84
N LYS A 335 3.42 -1.43 -21.71
CA LYS A 335 4.47 -2.44 -21.95
C LYS A 335 5.49 -2.45 -20.82
N PRO A 336 5.84 -3.63 -20.27
CA PRO A 336 6.97 -3.72 -19.35
C PRO A 336 8.27 -3.49 -20.12
N LEU A 337 9.05 -2.50 -19.68
CA LEU A 337 10.43 -2.29 -20.11
C LEU A 337 11.42 -3.10 -19.26
N LYS A 338 11.06 -3.36 -18.01
CA LYS A 338 11.82 -4.18 -17.08
C LYS A 338 10.91 -4.83 -16.05
N LEU A 339 11.16 -6.10 -15.76
CA LEU A 339 10.56 -6.86 -14.67
C LEU A 339 11.68 -7.49 -13.81
N PRO A 340 11.38 -7.97 -12.60
CA PRO A 340 12.31 -8.77 -11.81
C PRO A 340 12.82 -10.01 -12.57
N PRO A 341 13.95 -10.62 -12.15
CA PRO A 341 14.71 -10.33 -10.92
C PRO A 341 15.59 -9.08 -11.02
N ARG A 342 15.91 -8.46 -9.88
CA ARG A 342 16.94 -7.42 -9.80
C ARG A 342 18.33 -8.00 -10.04
N THR A 343 19.21 -7.23 -10.68
CA THR A 343 20.62 -7.62 -10.85
C THR A 343 21.39 -7.50 -9.53
N ASP A 344 21.08 -6.46 -8.76
CA ASP A 344 21.60 -6.17 -7.42
C ASP A 344 20.63 -5.21 -6.70
N ALA A 345 20.84 -4.87 -5.43
CA ALA A 345 19.86 -4.03 -4.71
C ALA A 345 19.90 -2.53 -5.03
N SER A 346 20.79 -2.08 -5.93
CA SER A 346 20.68 -0.73 -6.50
C SER A 346 19.83 -0.70 -7.77
N ASP A 347 19.44 -1.88 -8.25
CA ASP A 347 18.57 -2.06 -9.40
C ASP A 347 17.10 -1.78 -9.04
N ILE A 348 16.36 -1.28 -10.03
CA ILE A 348 14.93 -0.97 -9.89
C ILE A 348 14.10 -2.25 -9.86
N ALA A 349 12.92 -2.20 -9.25
CA ALA A 349 12.00 -3.32 -9.19
C ALA A 349 11.39 -3.63 -10.57
N CYS A 350 10.79 -2.64 -11.22
CA CYS A 350 10.23 -2.77 -12.57
C CYS A 350 10.06 -1.40 -13.26
N ARG A 351 9.86 -1.43 -14.58
CA ARG A 351 9.67 -0.23 -15.41
C ARG A 351 8.63 -0.48 -16.48
N TRP A 352 7.75 0.48 -16.70
CA TRP A 352 6.60 0.38 -17.58
C TRP A 352 6.50 1.59 -18.50
N GLU A 353 6.18 1.34 -19.77
CA GLU A 353 5.94 2.38 -20.78
C GLU A 353 4.45 2.43 -21.12
N TYR A 354 3.87 3.62 -21.10
CA TYR A 354 2.50 3.89 -21.53
C TYR A 354 2.51 4.74 -22.81
N ARG A 355 1.77 4.32 -23.83
CA ARG A 355 1.63 5.07 -25.10
C ARG A 355 0.20 5.08 -25.59
N LEU A 356 -0.29 6.26 -25.96
CA LEU A 356 -1.57 6.42 -26.65
C LEU A 356 -1.38 6.20 -28.15
N ARG A 357 -2.13 5.25 -28.73
CA ARG A 357 -2.10 5.01 -30.18
C ARG A 357 -2.69 6.16 -30.98
N GLU A 358 -2.04 6.47 -32.12
CA GLU A 358 -2.61 7.35 -33.14
C GLU A 358 -3.92 6.78 -33.70
N GLN A 359 -4.84 7.66 -34.11
CA GLN A 359 -6.07 7.23 -34.80
C GLN A 359 -5.72 6.77 -36.21
N SER A 360 -5.90 5.47 -36.49
CA SER A 360 -5.74 4.87 -37.81
C SER A 360 -6.91 5.15 -38.74
#